data_AF-A0A940MEF7-F1
#
_entry.id   AF-A0A940MEF7-F1
#
_cell.length_a   1.000
_cell.length_b   1.000
_cell.length_c   1.000
_cell.angle_alpha   90.00
_cell.angle_beta   90.00
_cell.angle_gamma   90.00
#
_symmetry.space_group_name_H-M   'P 1'
#
loop_
_entity.id
_entity.type
_entity.pdbx_description
1 polymer ?
#
loop_
_entity_poly.entity_id
_entity_poly.type
_entity_poly.pdbx_seq_one_letter_code
_entity_poly.pdbx_strand_id
1 'polypeptide(L)'
;MSSVTTTPKGDRRVSPVFLGIAAVMAVSGYAVWKGFSDSAAFAVFLFVVSAWVVSLCLHEYAHARTALHSGDITIGAKGYLTLNPLKYTHALLSIVLPVVFVILGGIGLPGGAVYIERDRVRGRWRHSLISAAGPLTNALFALVCAMPFWLFGLGGVPLAFRQALAFLVFLQVSATLLNLVPVPGLDGYGVIEPWLSQRIRRQIAPFAPFGLIAVFVVLYQGTVNNAFFDLIYAILGHLGVDQNSIYCGQDLFRFWSTQDPRCSVAAFFGP
;
A
#
# COMPACT_ATOMS: atom_id res chain seq x y z
N MET A 1 -0.09 -29.52 -34.57
CA MET A 1 -0.03 -28.05 -34.75
C MET A 1 -0.41 -27.39 -33.44
N SER A 2 0.58 -26.88 -32.71
CA SER A 2 0.37 -26.17 -31.45
C SER A 2 -0.15 -24.76 -31.74
N SER A 3 -1.41 -24.47 -31.43
CA SER A 3 -1.97 -23.13 -31.54
C SER A 3 -1.30 -22.23 -30.49
N VAL A 4 -0.37 -21.39 -30.93
CA VAL A 4 0.13 -20.28 -30.12
C VAL A 4 -1.02 -19.28 -29.98
N THR A 5 -1.73 -19.35 -28.85
CA THR A 5 -2.76 -18.35 -28.51
C THR A 5 -2.04 -17.02 -28.26
N THR A 6 -1.96 -16.19 -29.29
CA THR A 6 -1.45 -14.82 -29.19
C THR A 6 -2.36 -14.04 -28.25
N THR A 7 -1.84 -13.66 -27.08
CA THR A 7 -2.52 -12.74 -26.17
C THR A 7 -2.82 -11.43 -26.92
N PRO A 8 -4.08 -10.95 -26.97
CA PRO A 8 -4.41 -9.77 -27.74
C PRO A 8 -3.59 -8.55 -27.27
N LYS A 9 -3.11 -7.73 -28.21
CA LYS A 9 -2.35 -6.49 -27.95
C LYS A 9 -3.06 -5.49 -27.01
N GLY A 10 -4.34 -5.68 -26.72
CA GLY A 10 -5.15 -4.86 -25.80
C GLY A 10 -4.85 -5.08 -24.31
N ASP A 11 -4.32 -6.25 -23.91
CA ASP A 11 -4.13 -6.63 -22.49
C ASP A 11 -2.93 -5.94 -21.80
N ARG A 12 -2.21 -5.07 -22.51
CA ARG A 12 -1.00 -4.39 -22.01
C ARG A 12 -1.09 -2.87 -22.00
N ARG A 13 -2.26 -2.29 -22.28
CA ARG A 13 -2.43 -0.84 -22.27
C ARG A 13 -2.71 -0.37 -20.84
N VAL A 14 -1.98 0.67 -20.42
CA VAL A 14 -2.25 1.36 -19.16
C VAL A 14 -3.64 1.98 -19.22
N SER A 15 -4.46 1.73 -18.20
CA SER A 15 -5.81 2.27 -18.10
C SER A 15 -5.78 3.81 -18.09
N PRO A 16 -6.68 4.48 -18.84
CA PRO A 16 -6.87 5.93 -18.73
C PRO A 16 -7.18 6.38 -17.30
N VAL A 17 -7.88 5.54 -16.51
CA VAL A 17 -8.17 5.80 -15.09
C VAL A 17 -6.88 5.88 -14.28
N PHE A 18 -5.94 4.97 -14.51
CA PHE A 18 -4.64 5.00 -13.84
C PHE A 18 -3.83 6.24 -14.21
N LEU A 19 -3.82 6.60 -15.50
CA LEU A 19 -3.16 7.82 -15.97
C LEU A 19 -3.78 9.07 -15.33
N GLY A 20 -5.11 9.11 -15.18
CA GLY A 20 -5.79 10.18 -14.47
C GLY A 20 -5.36 10.29 -13.01
N ILE A 21 -5.28 9.16 -12.29
CA ILE A 21 -4.83 9.14 -10.89
C ILE A 21 -3.35 9.54 -10.78
N ALA A 22 -2.49 9.05 -11.67
CA ALA A 22 -1.08 9.45 -11.71
C ALA A 22 -0.90 10.94 -12.04
N ALA A 23 -1.77 11.50 -12.89
CA ALA A 23 -1.80 12.94 -13.16
C ALA A 23 -2.24 13.73 -11.92
N VAL A 24 -3.27 13.29 -11.20
CA VAL A 24 -3.67 13.90 -9.91
C VAL A 24 -2.51 13.87 -8.92
N MET A 25 -1.80 12.73 -8.80
CA MET A 25 -0.61 12.59 -7.95
C MET A 25 0.48 13.60 -8.33
N ALA A 26 0.80 13.73 -9.62
CA ALA A 26 1.83 14.65 -10.08
C ALA A 26 1.44 16.12 -9.85
N VAL A 27 0.21 16.50 -10.19
CA VAL A 27 -0.28 17.88 -10.07
C VAL A 27 -0.40 18.29 -8.60
N SER A 28 -0.96 17.44 -7.74
CA SER A 28 -1.08 17.71 -6.31
C SER A 28 0.29 17.73 -5.63
N GLY A 29 1.20 16.81 -5.97
CA GLY A 29 2.58 16.83 -5.48
C GLY A 29 3.32 18.12 -5.87
N TYR A 30 3.16 18.58 -7.11
CA TYR A 30 3.69 19.87 -7.56
C TYR A 30 3.04 21.05 -6.82
N ALA A 31 1.74 21.00 -6.55
CA ALA A 31 1.05 22.04 -5.79
C ALA A 31 1.56 22.14 -4.34
N VAL A 32 1.80 21.00 -3.69
CA VAL A 32 2.43 20.95 -2.35
C VAL A 32 3.86 21.49 -2.43
N TRP A 33 4.61 21.16 -3.49
CA TRP A 33 5.98 21.67 -3.68
C TRP A 33 6.02 23.19 -3.90
N LYS A 34 5.07 23.75 -4.65
CA LYS A 34 5.02 25.21 -4.88
C LYS A 34 4.47 25.99 -3.69
N GLY A 35 3.88 25.32 -2.70
CA GLY A 35 3.36 25.96 -1.49
C GLY A 35 2.14 26.84 -1.76
N PHE A 36 1.18 26.37 -2.57
CA PHE A 36 -0.09 27.09 -2.73
C PHE A 36 -0.84 27.14 -1.38
N SER A 37 -0.73 28.29 -0.70
CA SER A 37 -1.04 28.47 0.73
C SER A 37 -2.49 28.17 1.09
N ASP A 38 -3.46 28.54 0.24
CA ASP A 38 -4.89 28.48 0.60
C ASP A 38 -5.49 27.06 0.55
N SER A 39 -4.76 26.08 0.00
CA SER A 39 -5.23 24.69 -0.13
C SER A 39 -4.13 23.64 0.07
N ALA A 40 -3.01 24.00 0.72
CA ALA A 40 -1.86 23.11 0.89
C ALA A 40 -2.24 21.76 1.53
N ALA A 41 -3.07 21.77 2.57
CA ALA A 41 -3.55 20.56 3.24
C ALA A 41 -4.41 19.67 2.32
N PHE A 42 -5.28 20.27 1.53
CA PHE A 42 -6.08 19.53 0.53
C PHE A 42 -5.19 18.95 -0.58
N ALA A 43 -4.17 19.69 -1.03
CA ALA A 43 -3.19 19.19 -1.98
C ALA A 43 -2.38 18.03 -1.40
N VAL A 44 -1.99 18.07 -0.11
CA VAL A 44 -1.36 16.95 0.60
C VAL A 44 -2.28 15.73 0.62
N PHE A 45 -3.56 15.90 0.95
CA PHE A 45 -4.53 14.83 0.91
C PHE A 45 -4.62 14.17 -0.47
N LEU A 46 -4.81 14.98 -1.53
CA LEU A 46 -4.88 14.47 -2.91
C LEU A 46 -3.59 13.75 -3.31
N PHE A 47 -2.44 14.29 -2.96
CA PHE A 47 -1.14 13.69 -3.26
C PHE A 47 -0.98 12.33 -2.59
N VAL A 48 -1.23 12.25 -1.28
CA VAL A 48 -1.07 11.02 -0.51
C VAL A 48 -2.07 9.96 -0.97
N VAL A 49 -3.36 10.29 -1.13
CA VAL A 49 -4.38 9.34 -1.58
C VAL A 49 -4.06 8.81 -2.97
N SER A 50 -3.76 9.69 -3.93
CA SER A 50 -3.48 9.27 -5.31
C SER A 50 -2.18 8.47 -5.41
N ALA A 51 -1.11 8.85 -4.70
CA ALA A 51 0.13 8.07 -4.63
C ALA A 51 -0.09 6.69 -4.00
N TRP A 52 -0.92 6.62 -2.96
CA TRP A 52 -1.28 5.37 -2.31
C TRP A 52 -2.08 4.45 -3.25
N VAL A 53 -3.04 4.99 -4.01
CA VAL A 53 -3.79 4.24 -5.03
C VAL A 53 -2.89 3.79 -6.18
N VAL A 54 -1.92 4.60 -6.59
CA VAL A 54 -0.90 4.20 -7.58
C VAL A 54 -0.11 3.00 -7.05
N SER A 55 0.38 3.06 -5.81
CA SER A 55 1.08 1.94 -5.17
C SER A 55 0.23 0.66 -5.14
N LEU A 56 -1.05 0.77 -4.77
CA LEU A 56 -2.00 -0.35 -4.80
C LEU A 56 -2.14 -0.97 -6.20
N CYS A 57 -2.22 -0.16 -7.24
CA CYS A 57 -2.28 -0.67 -8.61
C CYS A 57 -0.98 -1.40 -9.00
N LEU A 58 0.17 -0.88 -8.57
CA LEU A 58 1.47 -1.51 -8.80
C LEU A 58 1.61 -2.84 -8.05
N HIS A 59 1.12 -2.90 -6.81
CA HIS A 59 1.05 -4.10 -5.98
C HIS A 59 0.30 -5.24 -6.69
N GLU A 60 -0.93 -4.97 -7.13
CA GLU A 60 -1.77 -5.95 -7.83
C GLU A 60 -1.21 -6.32 -9.21
N TYR A 61 -0.64 -5.33 -9.90
CA TYR A 61 0.08 -5.58 -11.14
C TYR A 61 1.27 -6.51 -10.93
N ALA A 62 2.01 -6.38 -9.82
CA ALA A 62 3.16 -7.22 -9.52
C ALA A 62 2.75 -8.68 -9.26
N HIS A 63 1.67 -8.91 -8.52
CA HIS A 63 1.08 -10.24 -8.38
C HIS A 63 0.73 -10.84 -9.76
N ALA A 64 -0.04 -10.09 -10.54
CA ALA A 64 -0.52 -10.53 -11.85
C ALA A 64 0.65 -10.82 -12.82
N ARG A 65 1.67 -9.96 -12.81
CA ARG A 65 2.85 -10.06 -13.66
C ARG A 65 3.70 -11.28 -13.29
N THR A 66 3.95 -11.48 -12.00
CA THR A 66 4.73 -12.60 -11.49
C THR A 66 4.04 -13.93 -11.75
N ALA A 67 2.71 -13.96 -11.66
CA ALA A 67 1.93 -15.15 -11.92
C ALA A 67 1.85 -15.49 -13.41
N LEU A 68 1.75 -14.48 -14.30
CA LEU A 68 1.89 -14.67 -15.75
C LEU A 68 3.27 -15.27 -16.09
N HIS A 69 4.35 -14.74 -15.52
CA HIS A 69 5.71 -15.27 -15.69
C HIS A 69 5.87 -16.68 -15.12
N SER A 70 5.09 -17.02 -14.09
CA SER A 70 5.09 -18.35 -13.47
C SER A 70 4.26 -19.40 -14.24
N GLY A 71 3.57 -18.99 -15.31
CA GLY A 71 2.80 -19.86 -16.21
C GLY A 71 1.29 -19.78 -16.07
N ASP A 72 0.74 -18.89 -15.24
CA ASP A 72 -0.71 -18.68 -15.13
C ASP A 72 -1.22 -17.74 -16.22
N ILE A 73 -1.63 -18.33 -17.33
CA ILE A 73 -2.20 -17.63 -18.50
C ILE A 73 -3.62 -17.09 -18.25
N THR A 74 -4.30 -17.44 -17.15
CA THR A 74 -5.67 -16.98 -16.86
C THR A 74 -5.73 -15.53 -16.40
N ILE A 75 -4.59 -14.97 -15.98
CA ILE A 75 -4.49 -13.63 -15.40
C ILE A 75 -4.56 -12.52 -16.44
N GLY A 76 -4.11 -12.79 -17.67
CA GLY A 76 -4.28 -11.87 -18.80
C GLY A 76 -5.76 -11.54 -19.03
N ALA A 77 -6.63 -12.55 -18.93
CA ALA A 77 -8.07 -12.39 -19.17
C ALA A 77 -8.82 -11.61 -18.06
N LYS A 78 -8.27 -11.54 -16.83
CA LYS A 78 -8.88 -10.80 -15.72
C LYS A 78 -8.63 -9.29 -15.77
N GLY A 79 -7.81 -8.82 -16.73
CA GLY A 79 -7.54 -7.40 -16.93
C GLY A 79 -6.66 -6.76 -15.84
N TYR A 80 -6.06 -7.56 -14.94
CA TYR A 80 -5.19 -7.10 -13.86
C TYR A 80 -3.85 -6.54 -14.34
N LEU A 81 -3.51 -6.71 -15.62
CA LEU A 81 -2.32 -6.14 -16.24
C LEU A 81 -2.53 -4.72 -16.78
N THR A 82 -3.73 -4.14 -16.62
CA THR A 82 -4.09 -2.81 -17.13
C THR A 82 -3.92 -1.67 -16.11
N LEU A 83 -3.45 -1.97 -14.89
CA LEU A 83 -3.30 -1.01 -13.78
C LEU A 83 -4.61 -0.29 -13.40
N ASN A 84 -5.78 -0.86 -13.71
CA ASN A 84 -7.05 -0.21 -13.44
C ASN A 84 -7.53 -0.50 -12.00
N PRO A 85 -7.57 0.48 -11.09
CA PRO A 85 -8.01 0.27 -9.70
C PRO A 85 -9.42 -0.29 -9.58
N LEU A 86 -10.30 0.03 -10.53
CA LEU A 86 -11.69 -0.43 -10.54
C LEU A 86 -11.82 -1.95 -10.77
N LYS A 87 -10.75 -2.60 -11.24
CA LYS A 87 -10.71 -4.05 -11.41
C LYS A 87 -10.20 -4.79 -10.16
N TYR A 88 -9.67 -4.08 -9.16
CA TYR A 88 -9.05 -4.66 -7.97
C TYR A 88 -9.97 -4.53 -6.73
N THR A 89 -11.23 -4.91 -6.85
CA THR A 89 -12.25 -4.80 -5.79
C THR A 89 -11.83 -5.44 -4.47
N HIS A 90 -11.11 -6.57 -4.51
CA HIS A 90 -10.65 -7.27 -3.31
C HIS A 90 -9.41 -6.61 -2.68
N ALA A 91 -8.50 -6.07 -3.49
CA ALA A 91 -7.29 -5.39 -3.02
C ALA A 91 -7.62 -4.10 -2.28
N LEU A 92 -8.65 -3.38 -2.74
CA LEU A 92 -9.15 -2.21 -2.05
C LEU A 92 -9.55 -2.57 -0.61
N LEU A 93 -10.33 -3.63 -0.41
CA LEU A 93 -10.73 -4.04 0.94
C LEU A 93 -9.55 -4.56 1.78
N SER A 94 -8.66 -5.35 1.18
CA SER A 94 -7.52 -5.96 1.90
C SER A 94 -6.42 -4.96 2.26
N ILE A 95 -6.26 -3.85 1.53
CA ILE A 95 -5.15 -2.89 1.74
C ILE A 95 -5.65 -1.50 2.15
N VAL A 96 -6.75 -0.97 1.59
CA VAL A 96 -7.32 0.33 2.02
C VAL A 96 -7.73 0.26 3.48
N LEU A 97 -8.52 -0.76 3.82
CA LEU A 97 -9.21 -0.79 5.10
C LEU A 97 -8.21 -0.84 6.26
N PRO A 98 -7.20 -1.74 6.28
CA PRO A 98 -6.24 -1.77 7.38
C PRO A 98 -5.44 -0.47 7.53
N VAL A 99 -5.06 0.15 6.42
CA VAL A 99 -4.27 1.39 6.43
C VAL A 99 -5.11 2.58 6.90
N VAL A 100 -6.36 2.69 6.45
CA VAL A 100 -7.30 3.73 6.91
C VAL A 100 -7.55 3.60 8.43
N PHE A 101 -7.68 2.37 8.94
CA PHE A 101 -7.81 2.12 10.37
C PHE A 101 -6.58 2.54 11.17
N VAL A 102 -5.38 2.26 10.66
CA VAL A 102 -4.11 2.72 11.25
C VAL A 102 -4.07 4.25 11.33
N ILE A 103 -4.55 4.96 10.30
CA ILE A 103 -4.60 6.43 10.26
C ILE A 103 -5.64 7.01 11.23
N LEU A 104 -6.77 6.32 11.44
CA LEU A 104 -7.90 6.83 12.24
C LEU A 104 -7.70 6.69 13.75
N GLY A 105 -6.67 5.99 14.23
CA GLY A 105 -6.31 6.00 15.65
C GLY A 105 -7.24 5.18 16.55
N GLY A 106 -7.50 3.92 16.18
CA GLY A 106 -8.01 2.91 17.13
C GLY A 106 -9.53 2.85 17.34
N ILE A 107 -10.34 3.54 16.53
CA ILE A 107 -11.80 3.33 16.54
C ILE A 107 -12.24 2.89 15.16
N GLY A 108 -12.69 1.64 15.01
CA GLY A 108 -13.43 1.27 13.81
C GLY A 108 -14.25 -0.01 13.91
N LEU A 109 -15.41 0.07 13.24
CA LEU A 109 -16.43 -0.95 13.01
C LEU A 109 -16.12 -1.77 11.74
N PRO A 110 -16.62 -3.02 11.61
CA PRO A 110 -16.05 -4.04 10.72
C PRO A 110 -16.33 -3.82 9.22
N GLY A 111 -15.36 -4.16 8.37
CA GLY A 111 -15.51 -4.24 6.91
C GLY A 111 -14.94 -5.55 6.35
N GLY A 112 -15.76 -6.24 5.53
CA GLY A 112 -15.65 -7.65 5.16
C GLY A 112 -14.55 -8.06 4.17
N ALA A 113 -14.42 -9.38 4.01
CA ALA A 113 -13.39 -10.07 3.23
C ALA A 113 -13.97 -10.84 2.04
N VAL A 114 -13.21 -10.97 0.93
CA VAL A 114 -13.51 -11.99 -0.10
C VAL A 114 -12.23 -12.49 -0.82
N TYR A 115 -12.31 -13.77 -1.22
CA TYR A 115 -11.35 -14.76 -1.71
C TYR A 115 -10.69 -14.56 -3.10
N ILE A 116 -9.52 -15.19 -3.29
CA ILE A 116 -8.82 -15.41 -4.58
C ILE A 116 -8.56 -16.92 -4.80
N GLU A 117 -8.78 -17.42 -6.03
CA GLU A 117 -8.57 -18.81 -6.46
C GLU A 117 -7.13 -19.05 -6.98
N ARG A 118 -6.40 -20.01 -6.38
CA ARG A 118 -4.94 -20.20 -6.54
C ARG A 118 -4.53 -21.46 -7.34
N ASP A 119 -5.46 -22.20 -7.96
CA ASP A 119 -5.24 -23.62 -8.30
C ASP A 119 -4.38 -23.94 -9.55
N ARG A 120 -3.73 -22.97 -10.21
CA ARG A 120 -3.08 -23.22 -11.53
C ARG A 120 -1.58 -23.03 -11.64
N VAL A 121 -0.88 -22.60 -10.58
CA VAL A 121 0.58 -22.41 -10.63
C VAL A 121 1.31 -23.71 -10.25
N ARG A 122 2.38 -24.07 -10.97
CA ARG A 122 3.19 -25.27 -10.70
C ARG A 122 4.45 -24.91 -9.91
N GLY A 123 4.59 -25.46 -8.70
CA GLY A 123 5.79 -25.35 -7.85
C GLY A 123 5.65 -24.38 -6.68
N ARG A 124 6.00 -24.85 -5.47
CA ARG A 124 5.78 -24.14 -4.19
C ARG A 124 6.44 -22.75 -4.16
N TRP A 125 7.67 -22.64 -4.66
CA TRP A 125 8.41 -21.38 -4.76
C TRP A 125 7.74 -20.33 -5.64
N ARG A 126 7.13 -20.75 -6.76
CA ARG A 126 6.47 -19.81 -7.68
C ARG A 126 5.21 -19.23 -7.04
N HIS A 127 4.43 -20.05 -6.33
CA HIS A 127 3.30 -19.57 -5.54
C HIS A 127 3.73 -18.57 -4.47
N SER A 128 4.78 -18.90 -3.69
CA SER A 128 5.30 -17.99 -2.68
C SER A 128 5.78 -16.67 -3.27
N LEU A 129 6.46 -16.71 -4.42
CA LEU A 129 6.95 -15.51 -5.10
C LEU A 129 5.80 -14.64 -5.63
N ILE A 130 4.75 -15.26 -6.16
CA ILE A 130 3.55 -14.54 -6.58
C ILE A 130 2.97 -13.78 -5.40
N SER A 131 2.77 -14.42 -4.25
CA SER A 131 2.26 -13.76 -3.05
C SER A 131 3.24 -12.74 -2.47
N ALA A 132 4.55 -12.92 -2.60
CA ALA A 132 5.52 -11.93 -2.13
C ALA A 132 5.59 -10.68 -3.05
N ALA A 133 5.21 -10.79 -4.33
CA ALA A 133 5.42 -9.73 -5.33
C ALA A 133 4.74 -8.41 -4.99
N GLY A 134 3.50 -8.44 -4.49
CA GLY A 134 2.78 -7.24 -4.06
C GLY A 134 3.45 -6.53 -2.89
N PRO A 135 3.65 -7.19 -1.74
CA PRO A 135 4.32 -6.60 -0.58
C PRO A 135 5.72 -6.08 -0.91
N LEU A 136 6.50 -6.79 -1.73
CA LEU A 136 7.81 -6.33 -2.17
C LEU A 136 7.73 -5.07 -3.05
N THR A 137 6.66 -4.91 -3.84
CA THR A 137 6.43 -3.71 -4.64
C THR A 137 6.09 -2.51 -3.74
N ASN A 138 5.28 -2.70 -2.70
CA ASN A 138 5.02 -1.66 -1.69
C ASN A 138 6.30 -1.28 -0.95
N ALA A 139 7.12 -2.28 -0.58
CA ALA A 139 8.41 -2.05 0.07
C ALA A 139 9.35 -1.24 -0.82
N LEU A 140 9.46 -1.60 -2.11
CA LEU A 140 10.26 -0.86 -3.08
C LEU A 140 9.73 0.56 -3.28
N PHE A 141 8.42 0.75 -3.34
CA PHE A 141 7.79 2.06 -3.44
C PHE A 141 8.10 2.92 -2.20
N ALA A 142 8.00 2.34 -0.99
CA ALA A 142 8.37 2.99 0.26
C ALA A 142 9.85 3.44 0.22
N LEU A 143 10.75 2.55 -0.21
CA LEU A 143 12.17 2.86 -0.34
C LEU A 143 12.42 4.02 -1.31
N VAL A 144 11.80 4.01 -2.50
CA VAL A 144 11.93 5.09 -3.49
C VAL A 144 11.42 6.42 -2.92
N CYS A 145 10.27 6.43 -2.24
CA CYS A 145 9.74 7.62 -1.60
C CYS A 145 10.62 8.11 -0.44
N ALA A 146 11.35 7.22 0.22
CA ALA A 146 12.19 7.54 1.37
C ALA A 146 13.63 7.94 0.98
N MET A 147 14.09 7.65 -0.24
CA MET A 147 15.43 8.02 -0.73
C MET A 147 15.82 9.50 -0.46
N PRO A 148 14.92 10.50 -0.64
CA PRO A 148 15.27 11.91 -0.36
C PRO A 148 15.70 12.19 1.08
N PHE A 149 15.28 11.38 2.05
CA PHE A 149 15.58 11.59 3.47
C PHE A 149 17.01 11.23 3.84
N TRP A 150 17.67 10.31 3.10
CA TRP A 150 19.02 9.85 3.44
C TRP A 150 20.06 9.98 2.30
N LEU A 151 19.66 10.03 1.02
CA LEU A 151 20.61 10.11 -0.12
C LEU A 151 20.87 11.53 -0.61
N PHE A 152 19.81 12.32 -0.77
CA PHE A 152 19.89 13.60 -1.50
C PHE A 152 19.94 14.82 -0.57
N GLY A 153 19.68 14.61 0.72
CA GLY A 153 19.42 15.69 1.65
C GLY A 153 18.10 16.39 1.35
N LEU A 154 17.55 17.04 2.38
CA LEU A 154 16.24 17.70 2.31
C LEU A 154 16.36 19.22 2.07
N GLY A 155 17.55 19.71 1.71
CA GLY A 155 17.83 21.11 1.45
C GLY A 155 17.02 21.63 0.26
N GLY A 156 16.26 22.70 0.47
CA GLY A 156 15.39 23.30 -0.57
C GLY A 156 14.06 22.56 -0.81
N VAL A 157 13.81 21.45 -0.12
CA VAL A 157 12.52 20.76 -0.18
C VAL A 157 11.52 21.46 0.77
N PRO A 158 10.37 21.92 0.26
CA PRO A 158 9.32 22.54 1.08
C PRO A 158 8.89 21.65 2.24
N LEU A 159 8.69 22.23 3.42
CA LEU A 159 8.36 21.49 4.64
C LEU A 159 7.10 20.64 4.48
N ALA A 160 6.02 21.20 3.92
CA ALA A 160 4.77 20.48 3.67
C ALA A 160 4.97 19.26 2.74
N PHE A 161 5.84 19.37 1.73
CA PHE A 161 6.16 18.25 0.85
C PHE A 161 6.92 17.14 1.58
N ARG A 162 7.88 17.51 2.44
CA ARG A 162 8.61 16.55 3.29
C ARG A 162 7.70 15.80 4.23
N GLN A 163 6.80 16.52 4.90
CA GLN A 163 5.82 15.96 5.82
C GLN A 163 4.85 15.01 5.07
N ALA A 164 4.32 15.44 3.92
CA ALA A 164 3.46 14.60 3.09
C ALA A 164 4.17 13.32 2.61
N LEU A 165 5.42 13.44 2.18
CA LEU A 165 6.23 12.32 1.74
C LEU A 165 6.57 11.37 2.90
N ALA A 166 6.91 11.90 4.08
CA ALA A 166 7.18 11.11 5.28
C ALA A 166 5.95 10.28 5.69
N PHE A 167 4.76 10.91 5.68
CA PHE A 167 3.50 10.21 5.94
C PHE A 167 3.21 9.15 4.87
N LEU A 168 3.43 9.45 3.59
CA LEU A 168 3.28 8.45 2.52
C LEU A 168 4.21 7.25 2.74
N VAL A 169 5.48 7.45 3.09
CA VAL A 169 6.42 6.35 3.40
C VAL A 169 5.90 5.53 4.58
N PHE A 170 5.42 6.17 5.65
CA PHE A 170 4.79 5.49 6.80
C PHE A 170 3.63 4.59 6.36
N LEU A 171 2.75 5.07 5.46
CA LEU A 171 1.64 4.26 4.94
C LEU A 171 2.13 3.05 4.14
N GLN A 172 3.17 3.22 3.31
CA GLN A 172 3.70 2.13 2.48
C GLN A 172 4.45 1.08 3.30
N VAL A 173 5.23 1.49 4.30
CA VAL A 173 5.85 0.57 5.26
C VAL A 173 4.78 -0.19 6.05
N SER A 174 3.76 0.52 6.56
CA SER A 174 2.65 -0.10 7.28
C SER A 174 1.91 -1.12 6.40
N ALA A 175 1.57 -0.75 5.16
CA ALA A 175 0.93 -1.65 4.20
C ALA A 175 1.80 -2.86 3.87
N THR A 176 3.11 -2.67 3.75
CA THR A 176 4.07 -3.77 3.52
C THR A 176 4.06 -4.76 4.68
N LEU A 177 4.23 -4.27 5.91
CA LEU A 177 4.29 -5.13 7.10
C LEU A 177 2.97 -5.85 7.33
N LEU A 178 1.83 -5.15 7.19
CA LEU A 178 0.50 -5.78 7.30
C LEU A 178 0.35 -6.91 6.28
N ASN A 179 0.67 -6.67 5.01
CA ASN A 179 0.54 -7.72 4.00
C ASN A 179 1.53 -8.87 4.18
N LEU A 180 2.62 -8.71 4.93
CA LEU A 180 3.55 -9.80 5.27
C LEU A 180 3.08 -10.64 6.47
N VAL A 181 2.05 -10.20 7.21
CA VAL A 181 1.48 -10.98 8.32
C VAL A 181 0.95 -12.32 7.79
N PRO A 182 1.33 -13.47 8.39
CA PRO A 182 0.97 -14.81 7.90
C PRO A 182 -0.47 -15.20 8.26
N VAL A 183 -1.45 -14.33 8.01
CA VAL A 183 -2.87 -14.56 8.28
C VAL A 183 -3.62 -14.83 6.98
N PRO A 184 -4.51 -15.85 6.93
CA PRO A 184 -5.32 -16.16 5.76
C PRO A 184 -6.01 -14.93 5.17
N GLY A 185 -6.01 -14.80 3.84
CA GLY A 185 -6.56 -13.61 3.17
C GLY A 185 -5.57 -12.46 2.98
N LEU A 186 -4.40 -12.50 3.65
CA LEU A 186 -3.25 -11.63 3.35
C LEU A 186 -2.18 -12.35 2.52
N ASP A 187 -1.30 -11.56 1.92
CA ASP A 187 -0.23 -12.07 1.05
C ASP A 187 0.79 -12.92 1.80
N GLY A 188 1.12 -12.56 3.04
CA GLY A 188 2.07 -13.26 3.90
C GLY A 188 1.65 -14.71 4.13
N TYR A 189 0.34 -14.97 4.27
CA TYR A 189 -0.16 -16.34 4.31
C TYR A 189 0.04 -17.05 2.96
N GLY A 190 -0.13 -16.37 1.83
CA GLY A 190 0.18 -16.94 0.51
C GLY A 190 1.65 -17.25 0.28
N VAL A 191 2.56 -16.55 0.96
CA VAL A 191 3.99 -16.90 0.94
C VAL A 191 4.22 -18.25 1.60
N ILE A 192 3.60 -18.52 2.77
CA ILE A 192 3.81 -19.75 3.54
C ILE A 192 2.88 -20.90 3.14
N GLU A 193 1.70 -20.61 2.58
CA GLU A 193 0.66 -21.59 2.26
C GLU A 193 1.20 -22.77 1.42
N PRO A 194 2.00 -22.56 0.36
CA PRO A 194 2.54 -23.64 -0.46
C PRO A 194 3.44 -24.63 0.31
N TRP A 195 3.90 -24.27 1.50
CA TRP A 195 4.75 -25.07 2.37
C TRP A 195 3.96 -25.83 3.43
N LEU A 196 2.72 -25.40 3.71
CA LEU A 196 1.83 -26.07 4.66
C LEU A 196 1.34 -27.41 4.09
N SER A 197 1.11 -28.38 4.98
CA SER A 197 0.51 -29.67 4.62
C SER A 197 -0.93 -29.49 4.14
N GLN A 198 -1.42 -30.40 3.29
CA GLN A 198 -2.78 -30.32 2.76
C GLN A 198 -3.85 -30.37 3.86
N ARG A 199 -3.57 -31.06 4.98
CA ARG A 199 -4.44 -31.10 6.15
C ARG A 199 -4.60 -29.70 6.76
N ILE A 200 -3.48 -29.00 6.99
CA ILE A 200 -3.48 -27.65 7.55
C ILE A 200 -4.22 -26.67 6.63
N ARG A 201 -3.97 -26.71 5.32
CA ARG A 201 -4.66 -25.83 4.36
C ARG A 201 -6.18 -26.00 4.39
N ARG A 202 -6.65 -27.26 4.42
CA ARG A 202 -8.10 -27.56 4.50
C ARG A 202 -8.72 -27.09 5.81
N GLN A 203 -7.99 -27.15 6.92
CA GLN A 203 -8.46 -26.66 8.21
C GLN A 203 -8.51 -25.12 8.27
N ILE A 204 -7.58 -24.45 7.59
CA ILE A 204 -7.46 -23.00 7.61
C ILE A 204 -8.37 -22.32 6.57
N ALA A 205 -8.67 -22.97 5.45
CA ALA A 205 -9.47 -22.40 4.35
C ALA A 205 -10.82 -21.76 4.77
N PRO A 206 -11.60 -22.32 5.71
CA PRO A 206 -12.83 -21.69 6.20
C PRO A 206 -12.61 -20.37 6.94
N PHE A 207 -11.39 -20.13 7.47
CA PHE A 207 -11.05 -18.94 8.23
C PHE A 207 -10.53 -17.79 7.36
N ALA A 208 -10.29 -18.02 6.06
CA ALA A 208 -9.80 -16.97 5.14
C ALA A 208 -10.62 -15.67 5.13
N PRO A 209 -11.98 -15.69 5.21
CA PRO A 209 -12.78 -14.47 5.27
C PRO A 209 -12.63 -13.73 6.60
N PHE A 210 -12.26 -14.44 7.66
CA PHE A 210 -12.11 -13.86 8.99
C PHE A 210 -10.68 -13.36 9.23
N GLY A 211 -9.75 -13.58 8.31
CA GLY A 211 -8.35 -13.23 8.52
C GLY A 211 -8.12 -11.73 8.73
N LEU A 212 -8.79 -10.88 7.95
CA LEU A 212 -8.72 -9.43 8.14
C LEU A 212 -9.22 -9.03 9.54
N ILE A 213 -10.34 -9.62 9.97
CA ILE A 213 -10.91 -9.41 11.31
C ILE A 213 -9.93 -9.91 12.39
N ALA A 214 -9.29 -11.06 12.17
CA ALA A 214 -8.31 -11.60 13.11
C ALA A 214 -7.09 -10.67 13.27
N VAL A 215 -6.60 -10.07 12.19
CA VAL A 215 -5.54 -9.06 12.25
C VAL A 215 -5.98 -7.86 13.09
N PHE A 216 -7.20 -7.37 12.90
CA PHE A 216 -7.73 -6.27 13.72
C PHE A 216 -7.85 -6.63 15.19
N VAL A 217 -8.38 -7.82 15.53
CA VAL A 217 -8.48 -8.28 16.92
C VAL A 217 -7.09 -8.38 17.57
N VAL A 218 -6.10 -8.88 16.84
CA VAL A 218 -4.72 -8.99 17.32
C VAL A 218 -4.08 -7.62 17.49
N LEU A 219 -4.26 -6.70 16.54
CA LEU A 219 -3.73 -5.34 16.62
C LEU A 219 -4.48 -4.44 17.60
N TYR A 220 -5.69 -4.81 18.01
CA TYR A 220 -6.41 -4.11 19.07
C TYR A 220 -5.74 -4.33 20.44
N GLN A 221 -4.98 -5.42 20.59
CA GLN A 221 -4.25 -5.65 21.82
C GLN A 221 -3.06 -4.71 21.94
N GLY A 222 -3.03 -3.90 23.00
CA GLY A 222 -2.08 -2.79 23.16
C GLY A 222 -0.61 -3.21 23.03
N THR A 223 -0.22 -4.36 23.59
CA THR A 223 1.16 -4.87 23.46
C THR A 223 1.55 -5.17 22.02
N VAL A 224 0.65 -5.80 21.26
CA VAL A 224 0.92 -6.15 19.86
C VAL A 224 0.87 -4.90 18.99
N ASN A 225 -0.06 -4.00 19.26
CA ASN A 225 -0.14 -2.70 18.62
C ASN A 225 1.16 -1.91 18.76
N ASN A 226 1.65 -1.76 19.99
CA ASN A 226 2.90 -1.06 20.29
C ASN A 226 4.07 -1.72 19.57
N ALA A 227 4.23 -3.04 19.69
CA ALA A 227 5.32 -3.76 19.02
C ALA A 227 5.27 -3.59 17.48
N PHE A 228 4.07 -3.58 16.90
CA PHE A 228 3.87 -3.36 15.47
C PHE A 228 4.27 -1.95 15.03
N PHE A 229 3.84 -0.92 15.75
CA PHE A 229 4.22 0.46 15.45
C PHE A 229 5.68 0.76 15.79
N ASP A 230 6.24 0.18 16.83
CA ASP A 230 7.66 0.27 17.17
C ASP A 230 8.52 -0.29 16.03
N LEU A 231 8.12 -1.41 15.44
CA LEU A 231 8.77 -1.95 14.26
C LEU A 231 8.68 -1.00 13.05
N ILE A 232 7.50 -0.41 12.81
CA ILE A 232 7.31 0.59 11.75
C ILE A 232 8.26 1.77 11.97
N TYR A 233 8.26 2.36 13.16
CA TYR A 233 9.08 3.54 13.47
C TYR A 233 10.58 3.22 13.50
N ALA A 234 10.97 2.00 13.91
CA ALA A 234 12.36 1.56 13.81
C ALA A 234 12.83 1.51 12.34
N ILE A 235 12.02 0.92 11.45
CA ILE A 235 12.31 0.91 10.01
C ILE A 235 12.39 2.35 9.48
N LEU A 236 11.41 3.19 9.78
CA LEU A 236 11.37 4.58 9.31
C LEU A 236 12.57 5.40 9.83
N GLY A 237 12.99 5.17 11.07
CA GLY A 237 14.21 5.78 11.63
C GLY A 237 15.47 5.38 10.86
N HIS A 238 15.60 4.11 10.47
CA HIS A 238 16.70 3.67 9.58
C HIS A 238 16.62 4.27 8.17
N LEU A 239 15.41 4.60 7.73
CA LEU A 239 15.15 5.34 6.49
C LEU A 239 15.27 6.87 6.68
N GLY A 240 15.78 7.36 7.82
CA GLY A 240 15.94 8.80 8.07
C GLY A 240 14.62 9.59 8.10
N VAL A 241 13.48 8.92 8.19
CA VAL A 241 12.16 9.54 8.27
C VAL A 241 11.82 9.75 9.74
N ASP A 242 11.78 11.00 10.17
CA ASP A 242 11.52 11.35 11.56
C ASP A 242 10.02 11.30 11.91
N GLN A 243 9.72 10.97 13.17
CA GLN A 243 8.35 10.82 13.66
C GLN A 243 7.56 12.13 13.61
N ASN A 244 8.21 13.29 13.75
CA ASN A 244 7.53 14.58 13.70
C ASN A 244 7.04 14.89 12.28
N SER A 245 7.84 14.60 11.26
CA SER A 245 7.46 14.75 9.86
C SER A 245 6.30 13.82 9.50
N ILE A 246 6.28 12.60 10.02
CA ILE A 246 5.16 11.65 9.85
C ILE A 246 3.89 12.22 10.49
N TYR A 247 3.98 12.63 11.76
CA TYR A 247 2.86 13.19 12.51
C TYR A 247 2.27 14.43 11.82
N CYS A 248 3.13 15.39 11.44
CA CYS A 248 2.65 16.58 10.75
C CYS A 248 2.16 16.31 9.33
N GLY A 249 2.70 15.30 8.65
CA GLY A 249 2.13 14.84 7.38
C GLY A 249 0.73 14.26 7.55
N GLN A 250 0.49 13.49 8.62
CA GLN A 250 -0.82 12.97 8.97
C GLN A 250 -1.80 14.10 9.36
N ASP A 251 -1.35 15.10 10.11
CA ASP A 251 -2.15 16.27 10.48
C ASP A 251 -2.58 17.07 9.23
N LEU A 252 -1.63 17.37 8.32
CA LEU A 252 -1.92 18.02 7.04
C LEU A 252 -2.84 17.17 6.15
N PHE A 253 -2.68 15.85 6.16
CA PHE A 253 -3.54 14.93 5.42
C PHE A 253 -4.99 14.99 5.92
N ARG A 254 -5.20 15.10 7.24
CA ARG A 254 -6.53 15.23 7.86
C ARG A 254 -7.00 16.68 7.81
N PHE A 255 -7.04 17.26 6.61
CA PHE A 255 -7.39 18.67 6.40
C PHE A 255 -8.78 19.07 6.92
N TRP A 256 -9.66 18.11 7.19
CA TRP A 256 -10.99 18.31 7.76
C TRP A 256 -11.02 18.33 9.29
N SER A 257 -9.90 18.07 9.97
CA SER A 257 -9.78 18.19 11.42
C SER A 257 -9.05 19.46 11.83
N THR A 258 -9.22 19.88 13.10
CA THR A 258 -8.45 20.99 13.68
C THR A 258 -6.96 20.65 13.63
N GLN A 259 -6.20 21.43 12.85
CA GLN A 259 -4.77 21.21 12.66
C GLN A 259 -3.98 21.56 13.93
N ASP A 260 -2.97 20.76 14.23
CA ASP A 260 -2.04 21.06 15.30
C ASP A 260 -1.19 22.30 14.92
N PRO A 261 -1.18 23.35 15.75
CA PRO A 261 -0.35 24.53 15.50
C PRO A 261 1.14 24.19 15.26
N ARG A 262 1.66 23.12 15.87
CA ARG A 262 3.05 22.63 15.70
C ARG A 262 3.35 22.14 14.28
N CYS A 263 2.31 21.74 13.55
CA CYS A 263 2.39 21.22 12.19
C CYS A 263 1.94 22.22 11.14
N SER A 264 1.28 23.30 11.56
CA SER A 264 0.85 24.38 10.68
C SER A 264 2.05 25.01 9.95
N VAL A 265 1.93 25.17 8.63
CA VAL A 265 2.96 25.79 7.78
C VAL A 265 3.27 27.22 8.25
N ALA A 266 2.33 27.88 8.94
CA ALA A 266 2.48 29.20 9.54
C ALA A 266 3.42 29.24 10.76
N ALA A 267 3.62 28.14 11.50
CA ALA A 267 4.45 28.14 12.71
C ALA A 267 5.95 28.35 12.44
N PHE A 268 6.39 28.22 11.18
CA PHE A 268 7.77 28.50 10.75
C PHE A 268 7.89 29.67 9.77
N PHE A 269 6.75 30.30 9.43
CA PHE A 269 6.68 31.56 8.69
C PHE A 269 5.90 32.59 9.53
N GLY A 270 6.38 32.86 10.74
CA GLY A 270 6.07 34.08 11.50
C GLY A 270 7.22 35.10 11.34
N PRO A 271 6.94 36.41 11.50
CA PRO A 271 7.68 37.52 10.87
C PRO A 271 9.20 37.56 11.09
#